data_AF-A0A968NAG0-F1
#
_entry.id   AF-A0A968NAG0-F1
#
_cell.length_a   1.000
_cell.length_b   1.000
_cell.length_c   1.000
_cell.angle_alpha   90.00
_cell.angle_beta   90.00
_cell.angle_gamma   90.00
#
_symmetry.space_group_name_H-M   'P 1'
#
loop_
_entity.id
_entity.type
_entity.pdbx_description
1 polymer ?
#
loop_
_entity_poly.entity_id
_entity_poly.type
_entity_poly.pdbx_seq_one_letter_code
_entity_poly.pdbx_strand_id
1 'polypeptide(L)'
;MLLGVLLVPLALRHSTGATRRNLLALLLYVGIFTLALSLLPKKFDRYLLPIFPTLAILAALGLHTGWARLSAWLAHLKPATAHVLPALLTPLVALYLGLTALWYQPYYLAFFNPLLGGSATGQYVLLVGWGEGMPEIGAWLQQRPDVAQSPVLTADPRTLEAFVPGRVTYLNNAGIAQPASYAVRYIRNTQRQEAWPAQQTVSQAPPLFTFEKYGIPYATVHQPPPPFTTPVDASFGDGLHLRGYSLAPLETTLVLTPSWNVQTDQAGGWYLFVHLLAPDGQRVAQVDVPLDQGLFPTWQAGQQFGSPLPIGLPADLPPARYRIVLGLYDPASGARMPLREGTPLDPAINGADVLDLTEITLPTSK
;
A
#
# COMPACT_ATOMS: atom_id res chain seq x y z
N MET A 1 -29.54 -15.97 2.92
CA MET A 1 -30.41 -14.80 2.64
C MET A 1 -30.73 -14.65 1.15
N LEU A 2 -29.75 -14.42 0.26
CA LEU A 2 -29.97 -14.17 -1.18
C LEU A 2 -30.92 -15.17 -1.86
N LEU A 3 -30.62 -16.47 -1.79
CA LEU A 3 -31.47 -17.52 -2.38
C LEU A 3 -32.90 -17.48 -1.87
N GLY A 4 -33.11 -17.17 -0.59
CA GLY A 4 -34.44 -17.03 -0.02
C GLY A 4 -35.21 -15.87 -0.59
N VAL A 5 -34.57 -14.71 -0.73
CA VAL A 5 -35.20 -13.53 -1.35
C VAL A 5 -35.60 -13.81 -2.80
N LEU A 6 -34.75 -14.50 -3.56
CA LEU A 6 -35.05 -14.91 -4.95
C LEU A 6 -36.26 -15.85 -5.04
N LEU A 7 -36.58 -16.59 -3.98
CA LEU A 7 -37.73 -17.51 -3.92
C LEU A 7 -39.02 -16.83 -3.40
N VAL A 8 -38.99 -15.56 -2.98
CA VAL A 8 -40.18 -14.84 -2.51
C VAL A 8 -41.33 -14.81 -3.54
N PRO A 9 -41.10 -14.67 -4.86
CA PRO A 9 -42.19 -14.76 -5.85
C PRO A 9 -42.94 -16.10 -5.79
N LEU A 10 -42.25 -17.20 -5.47
CA LEU A 10 -42.88 -18.52 -5.28
C LEU A 10 -43.77 -18.52 -4.02
N ALA A 11 -43.28 -17.92 -2.93
CA ALA A 11 -44.08 -17.76 -1.69
C ALA A 11 -45.34 -16.91 -1.95
N LEU A 12 -45.19 -15.81 -2.70
CA LEU A 12 -46.31 -14.92 -3.06
C LEU A 12 -47.40 -15.65 -3.84
N ARG A 13 -47.02 -16.46 -4.84
CA ARG A 13 -47.97 -17.23 -5.67
C ARG A 13 -48.85 -18.19 -4.86
N HIS A 14 -48.39 -18.62 -3.69
CA HIS A 14 -49.08 -19.61 -2.86
C HIS A 14 -49.62 -19.05 -1.54
N SER A 15 -49.30 -17.80 -1.25
CA SER A 15 -49.87 -17.07 -0.12
C SER A 15 -51.27 -16.54 -0.47
N THR A 16 -52.20 -16.63 0.49
CA THR A 16 -53.57 -16.09 0.36
C THR A 16 -53.88 -15.13 1.52
N GLY A 17 -54.90 -14.30 1.33
CA GLY A 17 -55.43 -13.41 2.36
C GLY A 17 -54.39 -12.52 3.04
N ALA A 18 -54.35 -12.55 4.37
CA ALA A 18 -53.48 -11.71 5.19
C ALA A 18 -51.99 -11.95 4.92
N THR A 19 -51.57 -13.20 4.67
CA THR A 19 -50.16 -13.54 4.43
C THR A 19 -49.61 -12.87 3.18
N ARG A 20 -50.40 -12.90 2.08
CA ARG A 20 -50.00 -12.24 0.83
C ARG A 20 -49.88 -10.73 1.01
N ARG A 21 -50.83 -10.11 1.73
CA ARG A 21 -50.80 -8.67 2.04
C ARG A 21 -49.56 -8.30 2.85
N ASN A 22 -49.23 -9.09 3.87
CA ASN A 22 -48.05 -8.86 4.72
C ASN A 22 -46.75 -8.99 3.92
N LEU A 23 -46.62 -10.02 3.06
CA LEU A 23 -45.46 -10.19 2.18
C LEU A 23 -45.28 -8.99 1.24
N LEU A 24 -46.37 -8.51 0.63
CA LEU A 24 -46.33 -7.33 -0.23
C LEU A 24 -45.95 -6.07 0.54
N ALA A 25 -46.44 -5.89 1.78
CA ALA A 25 -46.06 -4.77 2.63
C ALA A 25 -44.57 -4.78 3.00
N LEU A 26 -44.01 -5.96 3.31
CA LEU A 26 -42.58 -6.12 3.59
C LEU A 26 -41.72 -5.83 2.35
N LEU A 27 -42.12 -6.31 1.18
CA LEU A 27 -41.45 -6.00 -0.09
C LEU A 27 -41.53 -4.51 -0.42
N LEU A 28 -42.70 -3.90 -0.21
CA LEU A 28 -42.90 -2.47 -0.41
C LEU A 28 -42.00 -1.66 0.52
N TYR A 29 -41.88 -2.04 1.80
CA TYR A 29 -40.96 -1.41 2.74
C TYR A 29 -39.51 -1.48 2.26
N VAL A 30 -39.03 -2.66 1.86
CA VAL A 30 -37.67 -2.84 1.31
C VAL A 30 -37.47 -1.97 0.06
N GLY A 31 -38.43 -1.96 -0.85
CA GLY A 31 -38.40 -1.18 -2.08
C GLY A 31 -38.34 0.33 -1.82
N ILE A 32 -39.25 0.85 -0.99
CA ILE A 32 -39.29 2.27 -0.60
C ILE A 32 -38.00 2.68 0.09
N PHE A 33 -37.52 1.89 1.06
CA PHE A 33 -36.31 2.21 1.80
C PHE A 33 -35.07 2.23 0.89
N THR A 34 -34.94 1.24 0.00
CA THR A 34 -33.85 1.18 -0.98
C THR A 34 -33.90 2.34 -1.97
N LEU A 35 -35.10 2.71 -2.44
CA LEU A 35 -35.30 3.86 -3.29
C LEU A 35 -34.91 5.16 -2.58
N ALA A 36 -35.39 5.35 -1.34
CA ALA A 36 -35.08 6.52 -0.53
C ALA A 36 -33.56 6.66 -0.31
N LEU A 37 -32.86 5.58 0.04
CA LEU A 37 -31.39 5.60 0.18
C LEU A 37 -30.67 5.83 -1.14
N SER A 38 -31.20 5.34 -2.27
CA SER A 38 -30.62 5.58 -3.59
C SER A 38 -30.58 7.06 -3.96
N LEU A 39 -31.59 7.82 -3.52
CA LEU A 39 -31.74 9.26 -3.78
C LEU A 39 -30.87 10.14 -2.87
N LEU A 40 -30.34 9.62 -1.76
CA LEU A 40 -29.52 10.41 -0.84
C LEU A 40 -28.12 10.67 -1.44
N PRO A 41 -27.61 11.91 -1.32
CA PRO A 41 -26.29 12.28 -1.84
C PRO A 41 -25.14 11.61 -1.05
N LYS A 42 -25.37 11.33 0.24
CA LYS A 42 -24.42 10.61 1.11
C LYS A 42 -25.02 9.28 1.53
N LYS A 43 -24.39 8.19 1.10
CA LYS A 43 -24.83 6.82 1.39
C LYS A 43 -23.66 5.90 1.70
N PHE A 44 -23.87 5.00 2.66
CA PHE A 44 -22.96 3.92 3.00
C PHE A 44 -23.76 2.62 3.01
N ASP A 45 -23.11 1.52 2.67
CA ASP A 45 -23.60 0.16 2.77
C ASP A 45 -24.32 -0.14 4.10
N ARG A 46 -23.74 0.31 5.22
CA ARG A 46 -24.34 0.12 6.56
C ARG A 46 -25.72 0.77 6.74
N TYR A 47 -26.10 1.72 5.89
CA TYR A 47 -27.43 2.34 5.96
C TYR A 47 -28.53 1.38 5.51
N LEU A 48 -28.19 0.26 4.86
CA LEU A 48 -29.14 -0.81 4.55
C LEU A 48 -29.49 -1.66 5.78
N LEU A 49 -28.77 -1.58 6.90
CA LEU A 49 -29.01 -2.41 8.09
C LEU A 49 -30.49 -2.47 8.55
N PRO A 50 -31.28 -1.39 8.53
CA PRO A 50 -32.69 -1.43 8.96
C PRO A 50 -33.58 -2.37 8.13
N ILE A 51 -33.25 -2.62 6.84
CA ILE A 51 -34.04 -3.54 6.01
C ILE A 51 -33.62 -5.01 6.16
N PHE A 52 -32.46 -5.30 6.79
CA PHE A 52 -31.96 -6.68 6.93
C PHE A 52 -32.90 -7.61 7.70
N PRO A 53 -33.52 -7.21 8.83
CA PRO A 53 -34.51 -8.05 9.50
C PRO A 53 -35.69 -8.40 8.59
N THR A 54 -36.16 -7.44 7.79
CA THR A 54 -37.26 -7.69 6.82
C THR A 54 -36.81 -8.63 5.71
N LEU A 55 -35.61 -8.41 5.15
CA LEU A 55 -35.02 -9.31 4.16
C LEU A 55 -34.81 -10.72 4.71
N ALA A 56 -34.46 -10.87 5.99
CA ALA A 56 -34.32 -12.16 6.65
C ALA A 56 -35.67 -12.90 6.77
N ILE A 57 -36.75 -12.20 7.14
CA ILE A 57 -38.11 -12.76 7.18
C ILE A 57 -38.55 -13.22 5.79
N LEU A 58 -38.40 -12.34 4.78
CA LEU A 58 -38.72 -12.66 3.39
C LEU A 58 -37.90 -13.85 2.88
N ALA A 59 -36.59 -13.87 3.19
CA ALA A 59 -35.71 -14.96 2.83
C ALA A 59 -36.10 -16.28 3.49
N ALA A 60 -36.46 -16.27 4.78
CA ALA A 60 -36.89 -17.46 5.50
C ALA A 60 -38.18 -18.05 4.89
N LEU A 61 -39.16 -17.20 4.56
CA LEU A 61 -40.40 -17.63 3.91
C LEU A 61 -40.16 -18.16 2.49
N GLY A 62 -39.32 -17.48 1.70
CA GLY A 62 -38.93 -17.95 0.36
C GLY A 62 -38.20 -19.30 0.40
N LEU A 63 -37.23 -19.46 1.31
CA LEU A 63 -36.55 -20.75 1.52
C LEU A 63 -37.53 -21.83 1.99
N HIS A 64 -38.38 -21.55 2.97
CA HIS A 64 -39.34 -22.53 3.50
C HIS A 64 -40.30 -23.02 2.40
N THR A 65 -40.87 -22.10 1.63
CA THR A 65 -41.79 -22.45 0.53
C THR A 65 -41.08 -23.19 -0.59
N GLY A 66 -39.89 -22.75 -1.01
CA GLY A 66 -39.08 -23.45 -1.99
C GLY A 66 -38.69 -24.86 -1.53
N TRP A 67 -38.29 -25.00 -0.27
CA TRP A 67 -37.93 -26.26 0.35
C TRP A 67 -39.10 -27.24 0.40
N ALA A 68 -40.27 -26.80 0.85
CA ALA A 68 -41.48 -27.61 0.89
C ALA A 68 -41.86 -28.12 -0.51
N ARG A 69 -41.70 -27.28 -1.54
CA ARG A 69 -41.99 -27.66 -2.93
C ARG A 69 -40.99 -28.63 -3.52
N LEU A 70 -39.71 -28.42 -3.27
CA LEU A 70 -38.69 -29.38 -3.68
C LEU A 70 -38.94 -30.74 -3.03
N SER A 71 -39.26 -30.75 -1.73
CA SER A 71 -39.54 -31.98 -0.98
C SER A 71 -40.76 -32.71 -1.51
N ALA A 72 -41.87 -31.99 -1.78
CA ALA A 72 -43.08 -32.56 -2.37
C ALA A 72 -42.83 -33.11 -3.78
N TRP A 73 -42.10 -32.38 -4.62
CA TRP A 73 -41.73 -32.82 -5.96
C TRP A 73 -40.86 -34.09 -5.94
N LEU A 74 -39.87 -34.15 -5.04
CA LEU A 74 -39.05 -35.36 -4.84
C LEU A 74 -39.88 -36.53 -4.32
N ALA A 75 -40.86 -36.29 -3.44
CA ALA A 75 -41.78 -37.32 -2.97
C ALA A 75 -42.59 -37.96 -4.09
N HIS A 76 -42.99 -37.17 -5.10
CA HIS A 76 -43.67 -37.68 -6.29
C HIS A 76 -42.77 -38.57 -7.16
N LEU A 77 -41.46 -38.30 -7.21
CA LEU A 77 -40.51 -39.09 -8.00
C LEU A 77 -40.03 -40.35 -7.26
N LYS A 78 -39.63 -40.19 -5.98
CA LYS A 78 -39.10 -41.25 -5.12
C LYS A 78 -39.47 -40.97 -3.65
N PRO A 79 -40.54 -41.58 -3.12
CA PRO A 79 -41.08 -41.26 -1.79
C PRO A 79 -40.06 -41.44 -0.66
N ALA A 80 -39.19 -42.45 -0.75
CA ALA A 80 -38.14 -42.71 0.24
C ALA A 80 -37.10 -41.56 0.35
N THR A 81 -36.92 -40.75 -0.70
CA THR A 81 -35.92 -39.67 -0.73
C THR A 81 -36.43 -38.34 -0.20
N ALA A 82 -37.76 -38.18 -0.04
CA ALA A 82 -38.42 -36.93 0.31
C ALA A 82 -38.02 -36.39 1.69
N HIS A 83 -37.71 -37.29 2.63
CA HIS A 83 -37.29 -36.92 4.00
C HIS A 83 -35.78 -37.03 4.21
N VAL A 84 -35.10 -37.87 3.42
CA VAL A 84 -33.65 -38.11 3.54
C VAL A 84 -32.84 -36.93 3.02
N LEU A 85 -33.20 -36.39 1.84
CA LEU A 85 -32.44 -35.30 1.25
C LEU A 85 -32.47 -34.03 2.13
N PRO A 86 -33.63 -33.62 2.68
CA PRO A 86 -33.67 -32.50 3.63
C PRO A 86 -32.82 -32.73 4.88
N ALA A 87 -32.91 -33.92 5.48
CA ALA A 87 -32.19 -34.27 6.68
C ALA A 87 -30.66 -34.26 6.49
N LEU A 88 -30.17 -34.51 5.26
CA LEU A 88 -28.74 -34.44 4.92
C LEU A 88 -28.29 -33.03 4.53
N LEU A 89 -29.10 -32.30 3.76
CA LEU A 89 -28.73 -30.98 3.26
C LEU A 89 -28.69 -29.91 4.37
N THR A 90 -29.58 -29.96 5.36
CA THR A 90 -29.56 -29.00 6.48
C THR A 90 -28.22 -29.02 7.25
N PRO A 91 -27.71 -30.16 7.75
CA PRO A 91 -26.41 -30.19 8.42
C PRO A 91 -25.25 -29.87 7.48
N LEU A 92 -25.33 -30.22 6.19
CA LEU A 92 -24.32 -29.83 5.20
C LEU A 92 -24.25 -28.31 5.00
N VAL A 93 -25.40 -27.64 4.90
CA VAL A 93 -25.47 -26.17 4.80
C VAL A 93 -24.96 -25.52 6.09
N ALA A 94 -25.36 -26.05 7.26
CA ALA A 94 -24.87 -25.55 8.55
C ALA A 94 -23.34 -25.71 8.66
N LEU A 95 -22.80 -26.87 8.27
CA LEU A 95 -21.38 -27.13 8.22
C LEU A 95 -20.67 -26.19 7.25
N TYR A 96 -21.20 -26.00 6.03
CA TYR A 96 -20.65 -25.06 5.06
C TYR A 96 -20.61 -23.62 5.60
N LEU A 97 -21.69 -23.14 6.23
CA LEU A 97 -21.72 -21.82 6.84
C LEU A 97 -20.73 -21.70 8.01
N GLY A 98 -20.62 -22.75 8.84
CA GLY A 98 -19.66 -22.81 9.94
C GLY A 98 -18.21 -22.79 9.46
N LEU A 99 -17.88 -23.62 8.47
CA LEU A 99 -16.55 -23.63 7.83
C LEU A 99 -16.25 -22.30 7.15
N THR A 100 -17.24 -21.67 6.51
CA THR A 100 -17.09 -20.33 5.93
C THR A 100 -16.79 -19.30 7.01
N ALA A 101 -17.55 -19.29 8.11
CA ALA A 101 -17.30 -18.37 9.21
C ALA A 101 -15.92 -18.56 9.83
N LEU A 102 -15.49 -19.81 10.03
CA LEU A 102 -14.15 -20.14 10.51
C LEU A 102 -13.06 -19.72 9.52
N TRP A 103 -13.26 -19.96 8.23
CA TRP A 103 -12.32 -19.58 7.17
C TRP A 103 -12.09 -18.08 7.12
N TYR A 104 -13.15 -17.29 7.33
CA TYR A 104 -13.08 -15.84 7.30
C TYR A 104 -12.68 -15.20 8.64
N GLN A 105 -12.45 -15.96 9.71
CA GLN A 105 -11.94 -15.43 10.96
C GLN A 105 -10.50 -14.89 10.77
N PRO A 106 -10.14 -13.70 11.29
CA PRO A 106 -10.98 -12.71 11.98
C PRO A 106 -11.65 -11.67 11.05
N TYR A 107 -11.39 -11.72 9.75
CA TYR A 107 -11.86 -10.74 8.75
C TYR A 107 -13.23 -11.07 8.15
N TYR A 108 -14.28 -11.10 8.97
CA TYR A 108 -15.64 -11.43 8.51
C TYR A 108 -16.18 -10.46 7.45
N LEU A 109 -15.73 -9.19 7.46
CA LEU A 109 -16.13 -8.18 6.47
C LEU A 109 -15.55 -8.44 5.07
N ALA A 110 -14.56 -9.34 4.95
CA ALA A 110 -14.00 -9.75 3.67
C ALA A 110 -14.84 -10.82 2.95
N PHE A 111 -15.92 -11.32 3.59
CA PHE A 111 -16.80 -12.30 2.98
C PHE A 111 -17.67 -11.66 1.89
N PHE A 112 -17.59 -12.24 0.69
CA PHE A 112 -18.47 -11.94 -0.44
C PHE A 112 -19.10 -13.23 -0.95
N ASN A 113 -20.35 -13.16 -1.40
CA ASN A 113 -21.09 -14.33 -1.84
C ASN A 113 -20.42 -14.97 -3.09
N PRO A 114 -19.97 -16.24 -3.02
CA PRO A 114 -19.32 -16.90 -4.14
C PRO A 114 -20.20 -17.01 -5.40
N LEU A 115 -21.53 -17.11 -5.23
CA LEU A 115 -22.48 -17.15 -6.35
C LEU A 115 -22.50 -15.85 -7.17
N LEU A 116 -22.00 -14.75 -6.61
CA LEU A 116 -21.89 -13.44 -7.25
C LEU A 116 -20.42 -13.10 -7.58
N GLY A 117 -19.54 -14.11 -7.65
CA GLY A 117 -18.12 -13.94 -7.97
C GLY A 117 -17.19 -13.72 -6.77
N GLY A 118 -17.71 -13.76 -5.53
CA GLY A 118 -16.89 -13.69 -4.32
C GLY A 118 -16.10 -12.37 -4.22
N SER A 119 -14.91 -12.43 -3.61
CA SER A 119 -14.04 -11.27 -3.41
C SER A 119 -13.49 -10.70 -4.71
N ALA A 120 -13.31 -11.53 -5.74
CA ALA A 120 -12.86 -11.11 -7.06
C ALA A 120 -13.81 -10.09 -7.71
N THR A 121 -15.12 -10.22 -7.46
CA THR A 121 -16.12 -9.24 -7.92
C THR A 121 -16.44 -8.20 -6.85
N GLY A 122 -16.56 -8.63 -5.59
CA GLY A 122 -16.97 -7.79 -4.47
C GLY A 122 -16.12 -6.53 -4.30
N GLN A 123 -14.80 -6.65 -4.47
CA GLN A 123 -13.86 -5.53 -4.34
C GLN A 123 -14.01 -4.45 -5.42
N TYR A 124 -14.76 -4.68 -6.49
CA TYR A 124 -15.00 -3.67 -7.54
C TYR A 124 -16.41 -3.07 -7.48
N VAL A 125 -17.33 -3.72 -6.78
CA VAL A 125 -18.73 -3.29 -6.65
C VAL A 125 -18.99 -2.58 -5.32
N LEU A 126 -18.23 -2.93 -4.27
CA LEU A 126 -18.35 -2.36 -2.94
C LEU A 126 -17.01 -1.77 -2.48
N LEU A 127 -17.11 -0.73 -1.65
CA LEU A 127 -15.95 -0.21 -0.94
C LEU A 127 -15.48 -1.24 0.09
N VAL A 128 -14.21 -1.57 0.05
CA VAL A 128 -13.55 -2.50 0.98
C VAL A 128 -12.43 -1.79 1.72
N GLY A 129 -11.94 -2.37 2.81
CA GLY A 129 -10.89 -1.77 3.64
C GLY A 129 -11.45 -0.95 4.79
N TRP A 130 -11.89 -1.64 5.83
CA TRP A 130 -12.35 -1.11 7.12
C TRP A 130 -11.26 -1.17 8.21
N GLY A 131 -10.02 -1.50 7.84
CA GLY A 131 -8.91 -1.71 8.76
C GLY A 131 -8.39 -3.16 8.75
N GLU A 132 -8.85 -4.01 7.83
CA GLU A 132 -8.24 -5.31 7.58
C GLU A 132 -6.75 -5.12 7.27
N GLY A 133 -5.90 -5.91 7.93
CA GLY A 133 -4.46 -5.91 7.71
C GLY A 133 -3.65 -4.93 8.55
N MET A 134 -4.27 -4.04 9.34
CA MET A 134 -3.50 -3.02 10.08
C MET A 134 -2.46 -3.61 11.05
N PRO A 135 -2.75 -4.68 11.83
CA PRO A 135 -1.74 -5.34 12.64
C PRO A 135 -0.60 -5.93 11.81
N GLU A 136 -0.91 -6.55 10.67
CA GLU A 136 0.09 -7.18 9.79
C GLU A 136 0.98 -6.15 9.09
N ILE A 137 0.39 -5.05 8.61
CA ILE A 137 1.11 -3.92 8.02
C ILE A 137 2.03 -3.29 9.07
N GLY A 138 1.51 -3.07 10.28
CA GLY A 138 2.28 -2.52 11.39
C GLY A 138 3.41 -3.45 11.83
N ALA A 139 3.17 -4.76 11.91
CA ALA A 139 4.19 -5.75 12.23
C ALA A 139 5.31 -5.80 11.18
N TRP A 140 4.97 -5.70 9.89
CA TRP A 140 5.96 -5.60 8.83
C TRP A 140 6.78 -4.30 8.96
N LEU A 141 6.11 -3.16 9.18
CA LEU A 141 6.78 -1.86 9.39
C LEU A 141 7.70 -1.87 10.62
N GLN A 142 7.32 -2.53 11.72
CA GLN A 142 8.13 -2.66 12.93
C GLN A 142 9.45 -3.41 12.70
N GLN A 143 9.51 -4.30 11.71
CA GLN A 143 10.72 -5.03 11.36
C GLN A 143 11.71 -4.17 10.55
N ARG A 144 11.27 -3.00 10.06
CA ARG A 144 12.09 -2.12 9.24
C ARG A 144 12.95 -1.21 10.12
N PRO A 145 14.29 -1.25 10.01
CA PRO A 145 15.21 -0.51 10.89
C PRO A 145 15.15 1.02 10.68
N ASP A 146 14.65 1.48 9.53
CA ASP A 146 14.51 2.89 9.14
C ASP A 146 13.09 3.46 9.39
N VAL A 147 12.15 2.67 9.92
CA VAL A 147 10.74 3.08 10.10
C VAL A 147 10.57 4.29 11.02
N ALA A 148 11.44 4.44 12.02
CA ALA A 148 11.34 5.50 13.02
C ALA A 148 12.10 6.78 12.63
N GLN A 149 12.85 6.77 11.52
CA GLN A 149 13.64 7.94 11.09
C GLN A 149 12.78 9.11 10.61
N SER A 150 11.58 8.82 10.10
CA SER A 150 10.64 9.80 9.58
C SER A 150 9.20 9.25 9.66
N PRO A 151 8.17 10.10 9.49
CA PRO A 151 6.80 9.63 9.60
C PRO A 151 6.42 8.58 8.54
N VAL A 152 5.51 7.68 8.90
CA VAL A 152 4.80 6.82 7.95
C VAL A 152 3.55 7.55 7.44
N LEU A 153 3.39 7.62 6.13
CA LEU A 153 2.25 8.26 5.48
C LEU A 153 1.12 7.25 5.24
N THR A 154 -0.11 7.60 5.57
CA THR A 154 -1.30 6.83 5.17
C THR A 154 -2.51 7.75 5.10
N ALA A 155 -3.56 7.35 4.39
CA ALA A 155 -4.76 8.17 4.29
C ALA A 155 -5.59 8.20 5.59
N ASP A 156 -5.51 7.16 6.42
CA ASP A 156 -6.24 7.05 7.69
C ASP A 156 -5.25 6.83 8.88
N PRO A 157 -4.47 7.84 9.32
CA PRO A 157 -3.39 7.68 10.30
C PRO A 157 -3.80 6.97 11.59
N ARG A 158 -4.97 7.31 12.15
CA ARG A 158 -5.49 6.75 13.41
C ARG A 158 -5.69 5.24 13.39
N THR A 159 -5.84 4.64 12.19
CA THR A 159 -6.05 3.20 12.05
C THR A 159 -4.75 2.41 12.08
N LEU A 160 -3.63 3.04 11.72
CA LEU A 160 -2.31 2.42 11.63
C LEU A 160 -1.40 2.82 12.80
N GLU A 161 -1.57 4.01 13.36
CA GLU A 161 -0.71 4.59 14.41
C GLU A 161 -0.53 3.68 15.63
N ALA A 162 -1.57 2.93 16.00
CA ALA A 162 -1.51 1.98 17.12
C ALA A 162 -0.54 0.80 16.89
N PHE A 163 -0.09 0.57 15.65
CA PHE A 163 0.72 -0.59 15.25
C PHE A 163 2.11 -0.23 14.74
N VAL A 164 2.50 1.04 14.76
CA VAL A 164 3.79 1.53 14.21
C VAL A 164 4.58 2.24 15.31
N PRO A 165 5.89 1.99 15.46
CA PRO A 165 6.69 2.52 16.58
C PRO A 165 7.09 3.99 16.41
N GLY A 166 6.40 4.74 15.54
CA GLY A 166 6.76 6.10 15.14
C GLY A 166 5.55 6.92 14.73
N ARG A 167 5.82 8.15 14.27
CA ARG A 167 4.75 9.07 13.86
C ARG A 167 4.06 8.56 12.60
N VAL A 168 2.74 8.56 12.61
CA VAL A 168 1.93 8.30 11.41
C VAL A 168 1.19 9.57 11.02
N THR A 169 1.28 9.98 9.77
CA THR A 169 0.66 11.21 9.26
C THR A 169 0.00 10.98 7.90
N TYR A 170 -0.64 12.03 7.37
CA TYR A 170 -1.46 11.92 6.17
C TYR A 170 -0.64 11.75 4.89
N LEU A 171 -0.99 10.74 4.10
CA LEU A 171 -0.58 10.62 2.71
C LEU A 171 -1.35 11.64 1.85
N ASN A 172 -0.74 12.80 1.63
CA ASN A 172 -1.24 13.87 0.78
C ASN A 172 -0.06 14.67 0.20
N ASN A 173 -0.35 15.70 -0.62
CA ASN A 173 0.70 16.49 -1.29
C ASN A 173 1.67 17.15 -0.31
N ALA A 174 1.20 17.59 0.87
CA ALA A 174 2.06 18.19 1.89
C ALA A 174 2.93 17.13 2.60
N GLY A 175 2.38 15.93 2.81
CA GLY A 175 3.09 14.81 3.42
C GLY A 175 4.22 14.28 2.55
N ILE A 176 3.99 14.11 1.24
CA ILE A 176 5.03 13.63 0.31
C ILE A 176 6.08 14.69 -0.04
N ALA A 177 5.82 15.97 0.27
CA ALA A 177 6.79 17.05 0.11
C ALA A 177 7.81 17.12 1.27
N GLN A 178 7.61 16.31 2.32
CA GLN A 178 8.50 16.19 3.47
C GLN A 178 9.16 14.81 3.48
N PRO A 179 10.30 14.66 4.18
CA PRO A 179 10.89 13.34 4.42
C PRO A 179 9.89 12.40 5.09
N ALA A 180 9.78 11.18 4.57
CA ALA A 180 8.90 10.14 5.07
C ALA A 180 9.60 8.78 4.94
N SER A 181 9.46 7.92 5.96
CA SER A 181 10.09 6.61 5.94
C SER A 181 9.34 5.64 5.01
N TYR A 182 8.00 5.66 5.08
CA TYR A 182 7.14 4.76 4.32
C TYR A 182 5.81 5.43 3.98
N ALA A 183 5.12 4.92 2.96
CA ALA A 183 3.76 5.28 2.62
C ALA A 183 2.91 4.02 2.41
N VAL A 184 1.81 3.93 3.15
CA VAL A 184 0.82 2.87 3.05
C VAL A 184 -0.33 3.37 2.20
N ARG A 185 -0.47 2.80 1.01
CA ARG A 185 -1.65 2.97 0.16
C ARG A 185 -2.66 1.90 0.54
N TYR A 186 -3.85 2.34 0.93
CA TYR A 186 -4.91 1.45 1.39
C TYR A 186 -6.07 1.43 0.38
N ILE A 187 -6.62 0.24 0.15
CA ILE A 187 -7.58 -0.03 -0.94
C ILE A 187 -8.78 0.91 -0.91
N ARG A 188 -9.30 1.21 0.28
CA ARG A 188 -10.44 2.13 0.47
C ARG A 188 -10.18 3.49 -0.16
N ASN A 189 -9.00 4.05 0.07
CA ASN A 189 -8.64 5.40 -0.40
C ASN A 189 -8.28 5.38 -1.89
N THR A 190 -7.72 4.27 -2.38
CA THR A 190 -7.51 4.06 -3.81
C THR A 190 -8.85 3.95 -4.56
N GLN A 191 -9.82 3.18 -4.08
CA GLN A 191 -11.17 3.07 -4.66
C GLN A 191 -11.90 4.42 -4.69
N ARG A 192 -11.63 5.29 -3.72
CA ARG A 192 -12.22 6.63 -3.61
C ARG A 192 -11.43 7.72 -4.34
N GLN A 193 -10.27 7.40 -4.90
CA GLN A 193 -9.35 8.35 -5.53
C GLN A 193 -8.95 9.52 -4.60
N GLU A 194 -8.89 9.28 -3.28
CA GLU A 194 -8.52 10.30 -2.30
C GLU A 194 -7.02 10.62 -2.39
N ALA A 195 -6.64 11.90 -2.36
CA ALA A 195 -5.23 12.33 -2.46
C ALA A 195 -4.47 11.71 -3.66
N TRP A 196 -5.16 11.59 -4.80
CA TRP A 196 -4.68 10.89 -6.00
C TRP A 196 -3.27 11.29 -6.46
N PRO A 197 -2.88 12.58 -6.53
CA PRO A 197 -1.52 12.93 -6.96
C PRO A 197 -0.43 12.35 -6.04
N ALA A 198 -0.64 12.41 -4.72
CA ALA A 198 0.30 11.83 -3.76
C ALA A 198 0.34 10.30 -3.86
N GLN A 199 -0.80 9.65 -4.06
CA GLN A 199 -0.83 8.21 -4.31
C GLN A 199 -0.07 7.83 -5.58
N GLN A 200 -0.20 8.61 -6.67
CA GLN A 200 0.52 8.35 -7.92
C GLN A 200 2.04 8.47 -7.74
N THR A 201 2.52 9.53 -7.07
CA THR A 201 3.95 9.72 -6.79
C THR A 201 4.55 8.53 -6.05
N VAL A 202 3.86 8.06 -5.01
CA VAL A 202 4.30 6.91 -4.21
C VAL A 202 4.31 5.61 -5.02
N SER A 203 3.45 5.50 -6.04
CA SER A 203 3.30 4.28 -6.84
C SER A 203 4.21 4.20 -8.07
N GLN A 204 5.11 5.18 -8.23
CA GLN A 204 6.11 5.15 -9.31
C GLN A 204 7.14 4.04 -9.09
N ALA A 205 7.32 3.61 -7.83
CA ALA A 205 8.17 2.50 -7.46
C ALA A 205 7.30 1.28 -7.10
N PRO A 206 7.82 0.04 -7.28
CA PRO A 206 7.09 -1.16 -6.85
C PRO A 206 6.94 -1.20 -5.32
N PRO A 207 5.88 -1.85 -4.81
CA PRO A 207 5.67 -1.98 -3.38
C PRO A 207 6.72 -2.89 -2.75
N LEU A 208 7.18 -2.52 -1.56
CA LEU A 208 8.04 -3.35 -0.72
C LEU A 208 7.26 -4.44 0.03
N PHE A 209 5.97 -4.20 0.24
CA PHE A 209 5.07 -5.15 0.87
C PHE A 209 3.64 -4.96 0.38
N THR A 210 2.95 -6.07 0.18
CA THR A 210 1.53 -6.08 -0.16
C THR A 210 0.81 -6.96 0.85
N PHE A 211 -0.15 -6.39 1.56
CA PHE A 211 -1.08 -7.17 2.37
C PHE A 211 -2.28 -7.56 1.52
N GLU A 212 -2.35 -8.85 1.20
CA GLU A 212 -3.47 -9.45 0.49
C GLU A 212 -4.17 -10.48 1.39
N LYS A 213 -5.51 -10.43 1.40
CA LYS A 213 -6.31 -11.46 2.06
C LYS A 213 -7.53 -11.80 1.22
N TYR A 214 -7.77 -13.09 1.03
CA TYR A 214 -8.87 -13.63 0.21
C TYR A 214 -8.94 -13.05 -1.21
N GLY A 215 -7.79 -12.81 -1.85
CA GLY A 215 -7.73 -12.24 -3.21
C GLY A 215 -8.04 -10.75 -3.28
N ILE A 216 -8.01 -10.04 -2.14
CA ILE A 216 -8.17 -8.59 -2.06
C ILE A 216 -6.84 -7.98 -1.60
N PRO A 217 -6.17 -7.17 -2.44
CA PRO A 217 -4.96 -6.44 -2.06
C PRO A 217 -5.36 -5.21 -1.23
N TYR A 218 -5.53 -5.42 0.07
CA TYR A 218 -6.00 -4.38 1.00
C TYR A 218 -5.02 -3.22 1.15
N ALA A 219 -3.72 -3.50 1.14
CA ALA A 219 -2.71 -2.47 1.31
C ALA A 219 -1.44 -2.77 0.52
N THR A 220 -0.79 -1.71 0.07
CA THR A 220 0.59 -1.77 -0.45
C THR A 220 1.44 -0.75 0.28
N VAL A 221 2.64 -1.14 0.69
CA VAL A 221 3.60 -0.30 1.40
C VAL A 221 4.77 0.02 0.48
N HIS A 222 5.11 1.29 0.42
CA HIS A 222 6.11 1.87 -0.47
C HIS A 222 7.04 2.77 0.32
N GLN A 223 8.19 3.13 -0.25
CA GLN A 223 9.00 4.25 0.23
C GLN A 223 8.78 5.46 -0.68
N PRO A 224 8.27 6.60 -0.15
CA PRO A 224 8.22 7.83 -0.91
C PRO A 224 9.63 8.24 -1.32
N PRO A 225 9.82 8.74 -2.54
CA PRO A 225 11.14 9.20 -2.95
C PRO A 225 11.56 10.44 -2.16
N PRO A 226 12.81 10.49 -1.67
CA PRO A 226 13.34 11.67 -1.00
C PRO A 226 13.24 12.89 -1.91
N PRO A 227 12.71 14.03 -1.42
CA PRO A 227 12.64 15.24 -2.21
C PRO A 227 14.05 15.77 -2.52
N PHE A 228 14.23 16.38 -3.69
CA PHE A 228 15.48 16.97 -4.13
C PHE A 228 15.25 18.31 -4.84
N THR A 229 16.24 19.20 -4.82
CA THR A 229 16.18 20.51 -5.50
C THR A 229 16.83 20.51 -6.86
N THR A 230 17.84 19.66 -7.06
CA THR A 230 18.60 19.59 -8.31
C THR A 230 18.48 18.18 -8.87
N PRO A 231 17.81 18.01 -10.04
CA PRO A 231 17.73 16.70 -10.68
C PRO A 231 19.09 16.26 -11.18
N VAL A 232 19.36 14.98 -11.04
CA VAL A 232 20.50 14.27 -11.62
C VAL A 232 19.92 12.97 -12.14
N ASP A 233 20.25 12.60 -13.37
CA ASP A 233 19.78 11.35 -13.95
C ASP A 233 21.01 10.46 -14.15
N ALA A 234 21.33 9.67 -13.13
CA ALA A 234 22.52 8.83 -13.12
C ALA A 234 22.20 7.43 -12.58
N SER A 235 22.80 6.42 -13.21
CA SER A 235 22.55 5.01 -12.93
C SER A 235 23.86 4.30 -12.62
N PHE A 236 23.88 3.54 -11.53
CA PHE A 236 25.02 2.73 -11.10
C PHE A 236 24.66 1.24 -11.08
N GLY A 237 25.60 0.41 -11.50
CA GLY A 237 25.44 -1.04 -11.54
C GLY A 237 24.28 -1.45 -12.45
N ASP A 238 23.42 -2.33 -11.95
CA ASP A 238 22.32 -2.92 -12.71
C ASP A 238 20.93 -2.37 -12.32
N GLY A 239 20.87 -1.43 -11.36
CA GLY A 239 19.57 -0.88 -10.94
C GLY A 239 19.60 0.04 -9.72
N LEU A 240 20.70 0.76 -9.45
CA LEU A 240 20.69 1.84 -8.47
C LEU A 240 20.66 3.18 -9.20
N HIS A 241 19.61 3.96 -9.00
CA HIS A 241 19.38 5.21 -9.71
C HIS A 241 19.45 6.41 -8.75
N LEU A 242 20.34 7.37 -9.05
CA LEU A 242 20.37 8.68 -8.41
C LEU A 242 19.44 9.60 -9.18
N ARG A 243 18.36 10.05 -8.53
CA ARG A 243 17.32 10.93 -9.11
C ARG A 243 17.67 12.41 -9.04
N GLY A 244 18.58 12.76 -8.13
CA GLY A 244 18.90 14.14 -7.80
C GLY A 244 19.46 14.28 -6.41
N TYR A 245 19.70 15.53 -6.02
CA TYR A 245 20.22 15.88 -4.71
C TYR A 245 19.74 17.26 -4.27
N SER A 246 19.92 17.52 -2.97
CA SER A 246 19.85 18.87 -2.38
C SER A 246 21.19 19.21 -1.74
N LEU A 247 21.62 20.46 -1.88
CA LEU A 247 22.81 21.00 -1.20
C LEU A 247 22.40 22.12 -0.26
N ALA A 248 22.84 22.04 0.99
CA ALA A 248 22.69 23.10 1.98
C ALA A 248 24.07 23.47 2.54
N PRO A 249 24.62 24.65 2.20
CA PRO A 249 25.85 25.12 2.80
C PRO A 249 25.61 25.65 4.22
N LEU A 250 26.49 25.26 5.15
CA LEU A 250 26.69 25.83 6.48
C LEU A 250 28.12 26.40 6.54
N GLU A 251 28.41 27.28 7.49
CA GLU A 251 29.70 28.00 7.57
C GLU A 251 30.93 27.09 7.44
N THR A 252 30.90 25.92 8.10
CA THR A 252 32.02 24.96 8.13
C THR A 252 31.65 23.58 7.60
N THR A 253 30.45 23.41 7.05
CA THR A 253 29.94 22.10 6.64
C THR A 253 29.05 22.24 5.42
N LEU A 254 29.26 21.39 4.41
CA LEU A 254 28.35 21.26 3.30
C LEU A 254 27.49 20.01 3.51
N VAL A 255 26.17 20.15 3.53
CA VAL A 255 25.27 19.00 3.64
C VAL A 255 24.74 18.62 2.26
N LEU A 256 25.11 17.43 1.78
CA LEU A 256 24.59 16.82 0.56
C LEU A 256 23.52 15.79 0.94
N THR A 257 22.30 15.96 0.44
CA THR A 257 21.22 14.97 0.61
C THR A 257 20.86 14.40 -0.76
N PRO A 258 21.37 13.20 -1.12
CA PRO A 258 21.02 12.56 -2.38
C PRO A 258 19.62 11.93 -2.32
N SER A 259 19.03 11.65 -3.48
CA SER A 259 17.75 10.93 -3.61
C SER A 259 17.96 9.71 -4.51
N TRP A 260 18.04 8.54 -3.90
CA TRP A 260 18.30 7.27 -4.56
C TRP A 260 17.05 6.41 -4.65
N ASN A 261 16.95 5.66 -5.74
CA ASN A 261 15.92 4.68 -6.01
C ASN A 261 16.56 3.34 -6.40
N VAL A 262 16.18 2.26 -5.72
CA VAL A 262 16.58 0.90 -6.06
C VAL A 262 15.55 0.32 -7.03
N GLN A 263 15.98 -0.01 -8.24
CA GLN A 263 15.13 -0.52 -9.32
C GLN A 263 15.13 -2.05 -9.39
N THR A 264 16.19 -2.70 -8.91
CA THR A 264 16.36 -4.16 -8.91
C THR A 264 16.82 -4.67 -7.55
N ASP A 265 16.34 -5.85 -7.15
CA ASP A 265 16.83 -6.54 -5.96
C ASP A 265 18.33 -6.81 -6.10
N GLN A 266 19.12 -6.45 -5.08
CA GLN A 266 20.57 -6.59 -5.09
C GLN A 266 21.15 -6.66 -3.67
N ALA A 267 22.42 -7.05 -3.55
CA ALA A 267 23.13 -7.00 -2.28
C ALA A 267 23.32 -5.55 -1.82
N GLY A 268 23.17 -5.30 -0.52
CA GLY A 268 23.52 -4.03 0.10
C GLY A 268 25.02 -3.92 0.38
N GLY A 269 25.39 -3.11 1.36
CA GLY A 269 26.78 -3.01 1.83
C GLY A 269 27.72 -2.16 0.97
N TRP A 270 27.22 -1.48 -0.06
CA TRP A 270 28.00 -0.53 -0.83
C TRP A 270 28.24 0.76 -0.05
N TYR A 271 29.46 1.26 -0.12
CA TYR A 271 29.84 2.54 0.44
C TYR A 271 29.72 3.62 -0.62
N LEU A 272 29.03 4.70 -0.26
CA LEU A 272 29.02 5.95 -0.99
C LEU A 272 30.23 6.77 -0.53
N PHE A 273 31.02 7.24 -1.49
CA PHE A 273 31.96 8.32 -1.24
C PHE A 273 31.48 9.59 -1.93
N VAL A 274 31.74 10.72 -1.28
CA VAL A 274 31.60 12.05 -1.86
C VAL A 274 32.90 12.78 -1.62
N HIS A 275 33.50 13.31 -2.68
CA HIS A 275 34.72 14.09 -2.59
C HIS A 275 34.47 15.52 -3.01
N LEU A 276 35.09 16.46 -2.28
CA LEU A 276 35.24 17.85 -2.67
C LEU A 276 36.64 18.04 -3.24
N LEU A 277 36.72 18.44 -4.51
CA LEU A 277 37.96 18.65 -5.24
C LEU A 277 38.22 20.14 -5.45
N ALA A 278 39.44 20.58 -5.19
CA ALA A 278 39.94 21.91 -5.52
C ALA A 278 40.13 22.08 -7.05
N PRO A 279 40.33 23.31 -7.57
CA PRO A 279 40.53 23.56 -9.00
C PRO A 279 41.69 22.79 -9.64
N ASP A 280 42.69 22.42 -8.85
CA ASP A 280 43.85 21.63 -9.27
C ASP A 280 43.61 20.11 -9.25
N GLY A 281 42.38 19.68 -8.91
CA GLY A 281 41.97 18.28 -8.78
C GLY A 281 42.32 17.64 -7.44
N GLN A 282 42.98 18.35 -6.52
CA GLN A 282 43.29 17.82 -5.19
C GLN A 282 42.01 17.65 -4.37
N ARG A 283 41.88 16.51 -3.71
CA ARG A 283 40.76 16.24 -2.79
C ARG A 283 40.99 16.97 -1.47
N VAL A 284 40.12 17.91 -1.15
CA VAL A 284 40.22 18.77 0.04
C VAL A 284 39.25 18.39 1.16
N ALA A 285 38.15 17.71 0.84
CA ALA A 285 37.24 17.14 1.83
C ALA A 285 36.60 15.85 1.27
N GLN A 286 36.13 14.99 2.17
CA GLN A 286 35.43 13.77 1.78
C GLN A 286 34.50 13.26 2.86
N VAL A 287 33.56 12.40 2.45
CA VAL A 287 32.79 11.54 3.33
C VAL A 287 32.66 10.17 2.67
N ASP A 288 32.82 9.12 3.48
CA ASP A 288 32.69 7.72 3.09
C ASP A 288 31.76 7.04 4.08
N VAL A 289 30.59 6.60 3.62
CA VAL A 289 29.57 5.97 4.47
C VAL A 289 28.84 4.86 3.71
N PRO A 290 28.30 3.84 4.40
CA PRO A 290 27.35 2.93 3.78
C PRO A 290 26.17 3.72 3.17
N LEU A 291 25.81 3.42 1.92
CA LEU A 291 24.77 4.16 1.19
C LEU A 291 23.42 4.19 1.95
N ASP A 292 23.07 3.08 2.56
CA ASP A 292 21.84 2.85 3.32
C ASP A 292 22.06 2.97 4.85
N GLN A 293 23.17 3.60 5.27
CA GLN A 293 23.66 3.63 6.66
C GLN A 293 23.95 2.24 7.27
N GLY A 294 24.09 1.19 6.46
CA GLY A 294 24.36 -0.17 6.92
C GLY A 294 23.12 -0.85 7.49
N LEU A 295 21.92 -0.36 7.14
CA LEU A 295 20.66 -0.83 7.69
C LEU A 295 20.17 -2.11 7.02
N PHE A 296 20.55 -2.38 5.75
CA PHE A 296 20.01 -3.50 4.99
C PHE A 296 21.13 -4.37 4.39
N PRO A 297 21.11 -5.70 4.65
CA PRO A 297 22.04 -6.61 3.99
C PRO A 297 21.70 -6.80 2.49
N THR A 298 20.44 -6.63 2.13
CA THR A 298 19.92 -6.74 0.76
C THR A 298 18.99 -5.58 0.48
N TRP A 299 19.10 -5.00 -0.70
CA TRP A 299 18.19 -3.99 -1.19
C TRP A 299 17.13 -4.61 -2.08
N GLN A 300 15.92 -4.09 -1.99
CA GLN A 300 14.75 -4.53 -2.73
C GLN A 300 14.34 -3.44 -3.72
N ALA A 301 13.85 -3.85 -4.89
CA ALA A 301 13.24 -2.95 -5.84
C ALA A 301 12.12 -2.15 -5.16
N GLY A 302 12.16 -0.83 -5.33
CA GLY A 302 11.26 0.12 -4.70
C GLY A 302 11.81 0.81 -3.45
N GLN A 303 12.92 0.32 -2.89
CA GLN A 303 13.57 1.01 -1.76
C GLN A 303 14.14 2.36 -2.18
N GLN A 304 14.10 3.32 -1.27
CA GLN A 304 14.65 4.66 -1.48
C GLN A 304 15.66 4.99 -0.39
N PHE A 305 16.76 5.66 -0.76
CA PHE A 305 17.75 6.16 0.19
C PHE A 305 17.99 7.65 0.00
N GLY A 306 18.18 8.39 1.09
CA GLY A 306 18.39 9.83 0.99
C GLY A 306 18.79 10.50 2.30
N SER A 307 19.74 9.87 2.99
CA SER A 307 20.24 10.39 4.26
C SER A 307 21.13 11.62 4.04
N PRO A 308 21.03 12.68 4.86
CA PRO A 308 21.91 13.83 4.77
C PRO A 308 23.37 13.46 5.06
N LEU A 309 24.29 13.93 4.24
CA LEU A 309 25.72 13.68 4.32
C LEU A 309 26.45 14.98 4.68
N PRO A 310 26.82 15.18 5.94
CA PRO A 310 27.62 16.35 6.34
C PRO A 310 29.07 16.16 5.90
N ILE A 311 29.57 17.11 5.09
CA ILE A 311 30.95 17.16 4.60
C ILE A 311 31.63 18.32 5.30
N GLY A 312 32.56 18.02 6.21
CA GLY A 312 33.33 19.03 6.93
C GLY A 312 34.27 19.79 5.98
N LEU A 313 34.21 21.11 5.99
CA LEU A 313 35.04 21.97 5.16
C LEU A 313 36.27 22.43 5.96
N PRO A 314 37.51 22.28 5.45
CA PRO A 314 38.69 22.89 6.06
C PRO A 314 38.53 24.41 6.20
N ALA A 315 39.01 24.98 7.31
CA ALA A 315 38.84 26.40 7.61
C ALA A 315 39.68 27.33 6.71
N ASP A 316 40.72 26.78 6.09
CA ASP A 316 41.71 27.46 5.26
C ASP A 316 41.44 27.32 3.75
N LEU A 317 40.26 26.82 3.35
CA LEU A 317 39.91 26.69 1.94
C LEU A 317 39.89 28.07 1.26
N PRO A 318 40.72 28.30 0.21
CA PRO A 318 40.69 29.55 -0.52
C PRO A 318 39.35 29.73 -1.26
N PRO A 319 38.92 30.97 -1.51
CA PRO A 319 37.74 31.24 -2.31
C PRO A 319 37.99 30.78 -3.75
N ALA A 320 37.29 29.74 -4.18
CA ALA A 320 37.46 29.13 -5.49
C ALA A 320 36.20 28.34 -5.90
N ARG A 321 36.22 27.82 -7.12
CA ARG A 321 35.26 26.81 -7.57
C ARG A 321 35.77 25.44 -7.15
N TYR A 322 34.95 24.72 -6.41
CA TYR A 322 35.21 23.37 -5.98
C TYR A 322 34.24 22.43 -6.67
N ARG A 323 34.72 21.26 -7.05
CA ARG A 323 33.92 20.24 -7.71
C ARG A 323 33.50 19.19 -6.69
N ILE A 324 32.23 18.83 -6.70
CA ILE A 324 31.69 17.74 -5.91
C ILE A 324 31.55 16.55 -6.84
N VAL A 325 32.14 15.43 -6.44
CA VAL A 325 32.05 14.17 -7.19
C VAL A 325 31.60 13.06 -6.27
N LEU A 326 30.91 12.07 -6.81
CA LEU A 326 30.40 10.94 -6.03
C LEU A 326 30.56 9.62 -6.76
N GLY A 327 30.61 8.53 -6.01
CA GLY A 327 30.56 7.19 -6.55
C GLY A 327 30.39 6.16 -5.46
N LEU A 328 30.35 4.89 -5.85
CA LEU A 328 30.10 3.77 -4.95
C LEU A 328 31.22 2.75 -5.03
N TYR A 329 31.50 2.07 -3.92
CA TYR A 329 32.48 1.01 -3.87
C TYR A 329 32.14 -0.08 -2.86
N ASP A 330 32.66 -1.27 -3.12
CA ASP A 330 32.65 -2.38 -2.17
C ASP A 330 33.79 -2.15 -1.17
N PRO A 331 33.52 -1.99 0.14
CA PRO A 331 34.57 -1.73 1.13
C PRO A 331 35.53 -2.91 1.32
N ALA A 332 35.15 -4.13 0.96
CA ALA A 332 36.00 -5.31 1.13
C ALA A 332 37.04 -5.42 0.01
N SER A 333 36.65 -5.16 -1.24
CA SER A 333 37.53 -5.30 -2.42
C SER A 333 38.09 -3.97 -2.92
N GLY A 334 37.46 -2.84 -2.57
CA GLY A 334 37.74 -1.52 -3.15
C GLY A 334 37.20 -1.35 -4.57
N ALA A 335 36.50 -2.34 -5.12
CA ALA A 335 35.95 -2.27 -6.47
C ALA A 335 34.87 -1.18 -6.56
N ARG A 336 34.92 -0.37 -7.62
CA ARG A 336 33.91 0.65 -7.90
C ARG A 336 32.66 0.01 -8.50
N MET A 337 31.48 0.48 -8.11
CA MET A 337 30.25 0.14 -8.82
C MET A 337 30.24 0.89 -10.16
N PRO A 338 30.02 0.22 -11.31
CA PRO A 338 30.07 0.87 -12.61
C PRO A 338 29.08 2.02 -12.75
N LEU A 339 29.53 3.16 -13.28
CA LEU A 339 28.64 4.26 -13.67
C LEU A 339 28.11 3.96 -15.08
N ARG A 340 26.80 3.67 -15.21
CA ARG A 340 26.16 3.33 -16.49
C ARG A 340 25.64 4.55 -17.23
N GLU A 341 25.06 5.49 -16.47
CA GLU A 341 24.45 6.71 -17.00
C GLU A 341 24.80 7.89 -16.09
N GLY A 342 24.93 9.09 -16.66
CA GLY A 342 25.34 10.31 -15.98
C GLY A 342 26.59 10.91 -16.60
N THR A 343 27.05 12.05 -16.07
CA THR A 343 28.27 12.72 -16.53
C THR A 343 29.50 12.14 -15.83
N PRO A 344 30.34 11.34 -16.51
CA PRO A 344 31.52 10.78 -15.87
C PRO A 344 32.58 11.87 -15.61
N LEU A 345 33.28 11.75 -14.47
CA LEU A 345 34.52 12.48 -14.24
C LEU A 345 35.65 11.83 -15.05
N ASP A 346 36.66 12.62 -15.43
CA ASP A 346 37.91 12.08 -15.97
C ASP A 346 38.54 11.09 -14.98
N PRO A 347 38.75 9.81 -15.36
CA PRO A 347 39.34 8.81 -14.48
C PRO A 347 40.73 9.17 -13.96
N ALA A 348 41.47 10.04 -14.65
CA ALA A 348 42.78 10.52 -14.19
C ALA A 348 42.70 11.38 -12.91
N ILE A 349 41.54 11.97 -12.61
CA ILE A 349 41.35 12.87 -11.47
C ILE A 349 41.00 12.09 -10.19
N ASN A 350 40.08 11.12 -10.28
CA ASN A 350 39.57 10.43 -9.09
C ASN A 350 39.30 8.93 -9.27
N GLY A 351 39.82 8.33 -10.35
CA GLY A 351 39.54 6.96 -10.73
C GLY A 351 38.28 6.82 -11.57
N ALA A 352 38.06 5.62 -12.10
CA ALA A 352 36.90 5.29 -12.92
C ALA A 352 35.59 5.27 -12.12
N ASP A 353 34.47 5.30 -12.85
CA ASP A 353 33.10 5.15 -12.32
C ASP A 353 32.69 6.21 -11.28
N VAL A 354 33.22 7.42 -11.46
CA VAL A 354 32.91 8.60 -10.65
C VAL A 354 31.97 9.52 -11.42
N LEU A 355 30.88 9.93 -10.80
CA LEU A 355 29.97 10.94 -11.33
C LEU A 355 30.50 12.34 -11.00
N ASP A 356 30.62 13.20 -12.01
CA ASP A 356 30.82 14.63 -11.83
C ASP A 356 29.47 15.27 -11.45
N LEU A 357 29.26 15.48 -10.15
CA LEU A 357 27.95 15.84 -9.62
C LEU A 357 27.63 17.31 -9.91
N THR A 358 28.51 18.23 -9.47
CA THR A 358 28.33 19.68 -9.66
C THR A 358 29.58 20.48 -9.25
N GLU A 359 29.57 21.78 -9.55
CA GLU A 359 30.54 22.74 -9.03
C GLU A 359 29.86 23.72 -8.05
N ILE A 360 30.55 24.03 -6.95
CA ILE A 360 30.14 25.05 -5.99
C ILE A 360 31.21 26.13 -5.88
N THR A 361 30.80 27.35 -5.55
CA THR A 361 31.74 28.43 -5.19
C THR A 361 31.67 28.65 -3.70
N LEU A 362 32.78 28.44 -2.99
CA LEU A 362 32.86 28.75 -1.56
C LEU A 362 33.13 30.26 -1.38
N PRO A 363 32.38 30.97 -0.52
CA PRO A 363 32.56 32.40 -0.32
C PRO A 363 33.90 32.71 0.37
N THR A 364 34.38 33.94 0.21
CA THR A 364 35.50 34.48 0.99
C THR A 364 35.19 34.40 2.47
N SER A 365 36.03 33.71 3.26
CA SER A 365 36.00 33.81 4.73
C SER A 365 36.08 35.29 5.11
N LYS A 366 35.07 35.80 5.82
CA LYS A 366 35.08 37.18 6.33
C LYS A 366 35.95 37.32 7.57
#